data_AF-A0A973PIB4-F1
#
_entry.id   AF-A0A973PIB4-F1
#
_cell.length_a   1.000
_cell.length_b   1.000
_cell.length_c   1.000
_cell.angle_alpha   90.00
_cell.angle_beta   90.00
_cell.angle_gamma   90.00
#
_symmetry.space_group_name_H-M   'P 1'
#
loop_
_entity.id
_entity.type
_entity.pdbx_description
1 polymer ?
#
loop_
_entity_poly.entity_id
_entity_poly.type
_entity_poly.pdbx_seq_one_letter_code
_entity_poly.pdbx_strand_id
1 'polypeptide(L)' 'MALHRVSPRTAFDDVFASPLSEQILPKYRIPEGQSDPRVVYSLLHNELLLDGNSAQNLATFCTTWSE' A
#
# COMPACT_ATOMS: atom_id res chain seq x y z
N MET A 1 35.76 -9.22 15.98
CA MET A 1 34.81 -9.05 14.86
C MET A 1 33.49 -9.67 15.28
N ALA A 2 32.46 -8.87 15.50
CA ALA A 2 31.18 -9.39 15.97
C ALA A 2 30.46 -10.15 14.84
N LEU A 3 30.22 -11.45 15.04
CA LEU A 3 29.35 -12.26 14.20
C LEU A 3 27.90 -11.96 14.59
N HIS A 4 27.34 -10.89 14.05
CA HIS A 4 25.90 -10.67 14.11
C HIS A 4 25.21 -11.76 13.27
N ARG A 5 24.63 -12.75 13.95
CA ARG A 5 23.81 -13.78 13.31
C ARG A 5 22.46 -13.15 12.96
N VAL A 6 22.35 -12.66 11.74
CA VAL A 6 21.08 -12.23 11.14
C VAL A 6 20.20 -13.48 11.06
N SER A 7 19.17 -13.57 11.90
CA SER A 7 18.05 -14.47 11.63
C SER A 7 17.55 -14.14 10.21
N PRO A 8 17.32 -15.10 9.30
CA PRO A 8 16.80 -14.79 7.98
C PRO A 8 15.40 -14.20 8.19
N ARG A 9 15.38 -12.86 8.27
CA ARG A 9 14.20 -12.03 8.22
C ARG A 9 13.40 -12.53 7.02
N THR A 10 12.18 -12.99 7.30
CA THR A 10 11.21 -13.47 6.31
C THR A 10 11.25 -12.58 5.08
N ALA A 11 11.28 -13.18 3.90
CA ALA A 11 11.78 -12.64 2.63
C ALA A 11 11.24 -11.29 2.12
N PHE A 12 10.38 -10.56 2.85
CA PHE A 12 9.86 -9.24 2.47
C PHE A 12 9.59 -8.39 3.71
N ASP A 13 10.66 -7.92 4.36
CA ASP A 13 10.53 -6.94 5.44
C ASP A 13 10.28 -5.52 4.95
N ASP A 14 10.64 -5.23 3.70
CA ASP A 14 10.28 -4.01 3.00
C ASP A 14 9.12 -4.30 2.05
N VAL A 15 8.00 -3.62 2.26
CA VAL A 15 6.78 -3.72 1.45
C VAL A 15 7.04 -3.32 0.00
N PHE A 16 7.91 -2.35 -0.24
CA PHE A 16 8.20 -1.86 -1.58
C PHE A 16 9.21 -2.71 -2.34
N ALA A 17 9.90 -3.64 -1.67
CA ALA A 17 10.75 -4.64 -2.30
C ALA A 17 9.99 -5.93 -2.69
N SER A 18 8.67 -5.98 -2.48
CA SER A 18 7.86 -7.15 -2.84
C SER A 18 7.61 -7.19 -4.37
N PRO A 19 7.56 -8.37 -5.01
CA PRO A 19 7.30 -8.46 -6.46
C PRO A 19 5.97 -7.83 -6.90
N LEU A 20 5.02 -7.73 -5.98
CA LEU A 20 3.71 -7.13 -6.23
C LEU A 20 3.79 -5.60 -6.37
N SER A 21 4.77 -4.94 -5.74
CA SER A 21 4.92 -3.47 -5.83
C SER A 21 5.41 -3.00 -7.19
N GLU A 22 6.03 -3.88 -7.97
CA GLU A 22 6.53 -3.59 -9.32
C GLU A 22 5.43 -3.61 -10.39
N GLN A 23 4.22 -4.03 -10.03
CA GLN A 23 3.11 -4.24 -10.96
C GLN A 23 1.87 -3.48 -10.53
N ILE A 24 1.04 -3.10 -11.50
CA ILE A 24 -0.26 -2.50 -11.22
C ILE A 24 -1.20 -3.58 -10.68
N LEU A 25 -1.94 -3.26 -9.62
CA LEU A 25 -2.91 -4.20 -9.04
C LEU A 25 -3.97 -4.63 -10.08
N PRO A 26 -4.37 -5.92 -10.09
CA PRO A 26 -5.39 -6.41 -11.02
C PRO A 26 -6.73 -5.68 -10.88
N LYS A 27 -7.19 -5.03 -11.96
CA LYS A 27 -8.41 -4.20 -11.95
C LYS A 27 -9.70 -4.94 -12.30
N TYR A 28 -9.59 -6.08 -12.99
CA TYR A 28 -10.74 -6.74 -13.66
C TYR A 28 -10.95 -8.20 -13.26
N ARG A 29 -10.07 -8.76 -12.43
CA ARG A 29 -10.18 -10.14 -11.95
C ARG A 29 -9.68 -10.24 -10.52
N ILE A 30 -10.30 -11.13 -9.75
CA ILE A 30 -9.82 -11.49 -8.42
C ILE A 30 -8.58 -12.39 -8.59
N PRO A 31 -7.45 -12.09 -7.94
CA PRO A 31 -6.28 -12.96 -7.95
C PRO A 31 -6.61 -14.35 -7.39
N GLU A 32 -6.01 -15.40 -7.96
CA GLU A 32 -6.19 -16.78 -7.47
C GLU A 32 -5.48 -17.05 -6.14
N GLY A 33 -4.40 -16.30 -5.86
CA GLY A 33 -3.59 -16.42 -4.64
C GLY A 33 -3.79 -15.26 -3.67
N GLN A 34 -3.44 -15.51 -2.40
CA GLN A 34 -3.39 -14.47 -1.38
C GLN A 34 -2.14 -13.59 -1.52
N SER A 35 -2.26 -12.31 -1.17
CA SER A 35 -1.16 -11.35 -1.10
C SER A 35 -0.90 -10.94 0.35
N ASP A 36 0.32 -10.48 0.66
CA ASP A 36 0.61 -9.92 1.99
C ASP A 36 -0.28 -8.68 2.22
N PRO A 37 -1.08 -8.64 3.29
CA PRO A 37 -2.02 -7.56 3.54
C PRO A 37 -1.33 -6.20 3.70
N ARG A 38 -0.08 -6.17 4.20
CA ARG A 38 0.68 -4.93 4.35
C ARG A 38 1.05 -4.34 2.99
N VAL A 39 1.44 -5.21 2.06
CA VAL A 39 1.76 -4.80 0.69
C VAL A 39 0.53 -4.26 -0.02
N VAL A 40 -0.58 -4.98 0.03
CA VAL A 40 -1.83 -4.55 -0.62
C VAL A 40 -2.31 -3.22 -0.04
N TYR A 41 -2.29 -3.08 1.29
CA TYR A 41 -2.68 -1.83 1.95
C TYR A 41 -1.81 -0.65 1.49
N SER A 42 -0.49 -0.81 1.49
CA SER A 42 0.42 0.26 1.07
C SER A 42 0.21 0.64 -0.40
N LEU A 43 0.00 -0.32 -1.30
CA LEU A 43 -0.25 -0.01 -2.71
C LEU A 43 -1.55 0.77 -2.91
N LEU A 44 -2.65 0.33 -2.29
CA LEU A 44 -3.93 1.04 -2.35
C LEU A 44 -3.87 2.42 -1.72
N HIS A 45 -3.23 2.54 -0.55
CA HIS A 45 -3.10 3.81 0.13
C HIS A 45 -2.28 4.81 -0.69
N ASN A 46 -1.21 4.36 -1.36
CA ASN A 46 -0.43 5.20 -2.27
C ASN A 46 -1.22 5.63 -3.50
N GLU A 47 -2.06 4.77 -4.08
CA GLU A 47 -2.93 5.14 -5.20
C GLU A 47 -3.93 6.23 -4.77
N LEU A 48 -4.50 6.13 -3.56
CA LEU A 48 -5.43 7.12 -3.00
C LEU A 48 -4.78 8.49 -2.73
N LEU A 49 -3.46 8.59 -2.61
CA LEU A 49 -2.80 9.89 -2.49
C LEU A 49 -2.97 10.76 -3.75
N LEU A 50 -3.31 10.15 -4.88
CA LEU A 50 -3.60 10.86 -6.13
C LEU A 50 -4.97 11.56 -6.14
N ASP A 51 -5.89 11.19 -5.23
CA ASP A 51 -7.24 11.78 -5.17
C ASP A 51 -7.24 13.21 -4.58
N GLY A 52 -6.15 13.60 -3.90
CA GLY A 52 -5.99 14.91 -3.29
C GLY A 52 -6.69 15.04 -1.93
N ASN A 53 -6.52 16.20 -1.29
CA ASN A 53 -7.08 16.45 0.03
C ASN A 53 -8.55 16.89 -0.07
N SER A 54 -9.46 16.09 0.52
CA SER A 54 -10.89 16.39 0.53
C SER A 54 -11.23 17.72 1.20
N ALA A 55 -10.51 18.15 2.24
CA ALA A 55 -10.73 19.44 2.89
C ALA A 55 -10.38 20.65 2.00
N GLN A 56 -9.61 20.43 0.92
CA GLN A 56 -9.26 21.45 -0.07
C GLN A 56 -10.18 21.43 -1.29
N ASN A 57 -11.15 20.51 -1.35
CA ASN A 57 -12.12 20.44 -2.43
C ASN A 57 -13.25 21.48 -2.23
N LEU A 58 -13.16 22.61 -2.92
CA LEU A 58 -14.17 23.69 -2.88
C LEU A 58 -15.34 23.48 -3.87
N ALA A 59 -15.34 22.38 -4.64
CA ALA A 59 -16.37 22.11 -5.64
C ALA A 59 -17.50 21.22 -5.11
N THR A 60 -17.28 20.46 -4.02
CA THR A 60 -18.27 19.57 -3.44
C THR A 60 -19.19 20.29 -2.43
N PHE A 61 -20.44 19.85 -2.34
CA PHE A 61 -21.40 20.30 -1.32
C PHE A 61 -21.42 19.39 -0.08
N CYS A 62 -20.76 18.23 -0.13
CA CYS A 62 -20.72 17.29 0.99
C CYS A 62 -19.74 17.75 2.08
N THR A 63 -20.02 17.41 3.34
CA THR A 63 -19.12 17.64 4.47
C THR A 63 -17.87 16.77 4.35
N THR A 64 -16.68 17.38 4.45
CA THR A 64 -15.37 16.71 4.38
C THR A 64 -14.59 16.74 5.70
N TRP A 65 -15.23 17.16 6.80
CA TRP A 65 -14.62 17.26 8.12
C TRP A 65 -15.63 16.86 9.20
N SER A 66 -15.17 16.09 10.20
CA SER A 66 -15.93 15.69 11.39
C SER A 66 -15.00 15.72 12.60
N GLU A 67 -15.54 16.08 13.76
CA GLU A 67 -14.86 16.06 15.06
C GLU A 67 -15.01 14.69 15.76
#